data_AF-A0A9D8MFH9-F1
#
_entry.id   AF-A0A9D8MFH9-F1
#
_cell.length_a   1.000
_cell.length_b   1.000
_cell.length_c   1.000
_cell.angle_alpha   90.00
_cell.angle_beta   90.00
_cell.angle_gamma   90.00
#
_symmetry.space_group_name_H-M   'P 1'
#
loop_
_entity.id
_entity.type
_entity.pdbx_description
1 polymer ?
#
loop_
_entity_poly.entity_id
_entity_poly.type
_entity_poly.pdbx_seq_one_letter_code
_entity_poly.pdbx_strand_id
1 'polypeptide(L)' 'LDRLDDPFFKPEADFEKSGQYPAGTVFIEGLVPYKGKWYLYYGCADSFVAVAVRNHQ' A
#
# COMPACT_ATOMS: atom_id res chain seq x y z
N LEU A 1 -5.26 -21.36 9.33
CA LEU A 1 -5.40 -20.02 8.75
C LEU A 1 -4.11 -19.33 9.11
N ASP A 2 -3.15 -19.34 8.20
CA ASP A 2 -1.78 -18.91 8.51
C ASP A 2 -1.61 -17.43 8.18
N ARG A 3 -0.68 -16.78 8.88
CA ARG A 3 -0.40 -15.36 8.74
C ARG A 3 1.06 -15.19 8.35
N LEU A 4 1.37 -14.16 7.57
CA LEU A 4 2.75 -13.75 7.35
C LEU A 4 3.35 -13.27 8.68
N ASP A 5 4.60 -13.66 8.96
CA ASP A 5 5.36 -13.17 10.11
C ASP A 5 5.73 -11.69 9.95
N ASP A 6 5.96 -11.26 8.71
CA ASP A 6 6.37 -9.90 8.33
C ASP A 6 5.33 -9.22 7.42
N PRO A 7 5.25 -7.87 7.44
CA PRO A 7 4.40 -7.14 6.50
C PRO A 7 4.91 -7.32 5.07
N PHE A 8 4.01 -7.65 4.14
CA PHE A 8 4.34 -7.70 2.70
C PHE A 8 4.38 -6.30 2.04
N PHE A 9 3.91 -5.27 2.74
CA PHE A 9 3.83 -3.89 2.25
C PHE A 9 4.04 -2.93 3.42
N LYS A 10 4.97 -1.98 3.28
CA LYS A 10 5.38 -1.03 4.33
C LYS A 10 5.85 0.29 3.70
N PRO A 11 5.95 1.40 4.45
CA PRO A 11 6.46 2.66 3.93
C PRO A 11 7.91 2.56 3.42
N GLU A 12 8.15 2.94 2.18
CA GLU A 12 9.47 2.96 1.53
C GLU A 12 9.73 4.27 0.78
N ALA A 13 8.73 4.84 0.11
CA ALA A 13 8.84 6.13 -0.56
C ALA A 13 8.70 7.29 0.43
N ASP A 14 9.29 8.45 0.11
CA ASP A 14 9.31 9.61 1.02
C ASP A 14 7.89 10.10 1.38
N PHE A 15 6.95 10.03 0.43
CA PHE A 15 5.55 10.41 0.65
C PHE A 15 4.76 9.43 1.54
N GLU A 16 5.30 8.23 1.81
CA GLU A 16 4.71 7.23 2.72
C GLU A 16 5.29 7.34 4.13
N LYS A 17 6.51 7.88 4.26
CA LYS A 17 7.29 7.92 5.51
C LYS A 17 6.92 9.09 6.42
N SER A 18 6.37 10.17 5.88
CA SER A 18 5.91 11.30 6.68
C SER A 18 4.86 12.12 5.94
N GLY A 19 3.92 12.67 6.71
CA GLY A 19 2.80 13.48 6.26
C GLY A 19 2.05 14.01 7.48
N GLN A 20 0.72 13.99 7.46
CA GLN A 20 -0.08 14.22 8.65
C GLN A 20 0.21 13.19 9.75
N TYR A 21 0.56 11.95 9.38
CA TYR A 21 1.11 10.95 10.29
C TYR A 21 2.65 10.94 10.22
N PRO A 22 3.38 11.52 11.19
CA PRO A 22 4.82 11.76 11.06
C PRO A 22 5.69 10.50 11.10
N ALA A 23 5.19 9.39 11.63
CA ALA A 23 5.94 8.13 11.69
C ALA A 23 5.83 7.30 10.40
N GLY A 24 5.03 7.76 9.43
CA GLY A 24 4.81 7.10 8.16
C GLY A 24 3.81 5.95 8.25
N THR A 25 2.99 5.79 7.22
CA THR A 25 2.04 4.68 7.12
C THR A 25 1.68 4.39 5.67
N VAL A 26 1.41 3.11 5.40
CA VAL A 26 0.70 2.66 4.20
C VAL A 26 -0.59 1.97 4.67
N PHE A 27 -1.73 2.60 4.42
CA PHE A 27 -3.02 2.11 4.86
C PHE A 27 -3.81 1.55 3.68
N ILE A 28 -3.84 0.23 3.55
CA ILE A 28 -4.41 -0.47 2.40
C ILE A 28 -5.94 -0.50 2.52
N GLU A 29 -6.66 -0.01 1.49
CA GLU A 29 -8.12 0.12 1.54
C GLU A 29 -8.84 -0.31 0.24
N GLY A 30 -8.16 -0.28 -0.92
CA GLY A 30 -8.74 -0.70 -2.20
C GLY A 30 -7.94 -1.79 -2.90
N LEU A 31 -8.58 -2.89 -3.31
CA LEU A 31 -7.97 -3.93 -4.14
C LEU A 31 -8.87 -4.24 -5.34
N VAL A 32 -8.37 -4.01 -6.56
CA VAL A 32 -9.15 -4.18 -7.79
C VAL A 32 -8.42 -5.09 -8.78
N PRO A 33 -9.04 -6.19 -9.25
CA PRO A 33 -8.56 -6.92 -10.41
C PRO A 33 -8.95 -6.17 -11.67
N TYR A 34 -7.97 -5.71 -12.44
CA TYR A 34 -8.21 -4.96 -13.69
C TYR A 34 -7.16 -5.32 -14.75
N LYS A 35 -7.62 -5.67 -15.96
CA LYS A 35 -6.76 -5.98 -17.12
C LYS A 35 -5.62 -6.96 -16.82
N GLY A 36 -5.91 -8.06 -16.10
CA GLY A 36 -4.91 -9.08 -15.78
C GLY A 36 -3.88 -8.64 -14.73
N LYS A 37 -4.18 -7.62 -13.93
CA LYS A 37 -3.32 -7.14 -12.83
C LYS A 37 -4.15 -6.86 -11.59
N TRP A 38 -3.51 -6.89 -10.44
CA TRP A 38 -4.03 -6.39 -9.18
C TRP A 38 -3.55 -4.97 -8.95
N TYR A 39 -4.49 -4.06 -8.68
CA TYR A 39 -4.24 -2.68 -8.28
C TYR A 39 -4.59 -2.53 -6.81
N LEU A 40 -3.59 -2.24 -5.98
CA LEU A 40 -3.73 -1.99 -4.56
C LEU A 40 -3.64 -0.49 -4.28
N TYR A 41 -4.76 0.12 -3.94
CA TYR A 41 -4.85 1.54 -3.56
C TYR A 41 -4.74 1.67 -2.04
N TYR A 42 -3.90 2.60 -1.59
CA TYR A 42 -3.60 2.80 -0.17
C TYR A 42 -3.37 4.28 0.16
N GLY A 43 -3.70 4.64 1.40
CA GLY A 43 -3.36 5.91 2.00
C GLY A 43 -1.89 5.98 2.39
N CYS A 44 -1.24 7.13 2.19
CA CYS A 44 0.16 7.37 2.51
C CYS A 44 0.27 8.47 3.56
N ALA A 45 0.83 8.15 4.73
CA ALA A 45 1.08 9.09 5.83
C ALA A 45 -0.10 10.03 6.16
N ASP A 46 -1.34 9.55 6.03
CA ASP A 46 -2.59 10.30 6.19
C ASP A 46 -2.65 11.58 5.32
N SER A 47 -2.08 11.55 4.11
CA SER A 47 -1.96 12.74 3.25
C SER A 47 -2.18 12.49 1.76
N PHE A 48 -1.87 11.30 1.26
CA PHE A 48 -1.99 10.99 -0.18
C PHE A 48 -2.67 9.65 -0.42
N VAL A 49 -3.14 9.45 -1.65
CA VAL A 49 -3.54 8.14 -2.18
C VAL A 49 -2.49 7.71 -3.19
N ALA A 50 -2.00 6.49 -3.08
CA ALA A 50 -1.08 5.87 -4.04
C ALA A 50 -1.56 4.50 -4.48
N VAL A 51 -0.88 3.92 -5.47
CA VAL A 51 -1.22 2.61 -6.05
C VAL A 51 0.02 1.75 -6.27
N ALA A 52 -0.07 0.48 -5.87
CA ALA A 52 0.89 -0.57 -6.22
C ALA A 52 0.24 -1.55 -7.19
N VAL A 53 1.00 -2.05 -8.17
CA VAL A 53 0.48 -2.93 -9.22
C VAL A 53 1.24 -4.24 -9.24
N ARG A 54 0.52 -5.36 -9.09
CA ARG A 54 1.06 -6.71 -9.25
C ARG A 54 0.47 -7.34 -10.52
N ASN A 55 1.32 -7.85 -11.41
CA ASN A 55 0.85 -8.65 -12.55
C ASN A 55 0.26 -9.99 -12.07
N HIS A 56 -0.80 -10.48 -12.72
CA HIS A 56 -1.10 -11.91 -12.62
C HIS A 56 0.09 -12.70 -13.20
N GLN A 57 0.58 -13.68 -12.45
CA GLN A 57 1.43 -14.73 -13.01
C GLN A 57 0.58 -15.67 -13.86
#